data_AF-A0A1W1YKW5-F1
#
_entry.id   AF-A0A1W1YKW5-F1
#
_cell.length_a   1.000
_cell.length_b   1.000
_cell.length_c   1.000
_cell.angle_alpha   90.00
_cell.angle_beta   90.00
_cell.angle_gamma   90.00
#
_symmetry.space_group_name_H-M   'P 1'
#
loop_
_entity.id
_entity.type
_entity.pdbx_description
1 polymer ?
#
loop_
_entity_poly.entity_id
_entity_poly.type
_entity_poly.pdbx_seq_one_letter_code
_entity_poly.pdbx_strand_id
1 'polypeptide(L)'
;MGKTEDGCQNKGIDELTQIIRTLRGKDGCPWDRKQTPESMWKCLIEEVYELLEAIEEGDEDGVCEETGDVLFQLLFIAELYREKGSFDISQSMAAIAAKMVRRHPHVYARATLENEKQLWERWEQIKGEEKKNAGKAAAASVLDAIPSGMPPLLRASKVSEKAVRAGFDWSGMDEVLEKVQEELSEFREALATGNRDDIATEFGDVMFTLTNVARLAKIHPETALARSTDKFEKRYRKMENELACRGLALKDIPRGELELLWDKVKNNI
;
A
#
# COMPACT_ATOMS: atom_id res chain seq x y z
N MET A 1 -44.24 -21.55 9.69
CA MET A 1 -44.58 -20.11 9.62
C MET A 1 -43.38 -19.36 10.17
N GLY A 2 -42.34 -19.09 9.39
CA GLY A 2 -42.39 -18.23 8.21
C GLY A 2 -42.06 -16.80 8.66
N LYS A 3 -40.80 -16.58 9.07
CA LYS A 3 -40.23 -15.25 9.27
C LYS A 3 -39.00 -15.16 8.37
N THR A 4 -39.28 -14.74 7.14
CA THR A 4 -38.45 -13.86 6.31
C THR A 4 -36.94 -14.04 6.47
N GLU A 5 -36.39 -14.92 5.64
CA GLU A 5 -35.08 -14.69 5.03
C GLU A 5 -35.20 -13.40 4.21
N ASP A 6 -34.94 -12.25 4.85
CA ASP A 6 -34.59 -11.04 4.10
C ASP A 6 -33.23 -11.31 3.47
N GLY A 7 -33.28 -11.80 2.23
CA GLY A 7 -32.15 -11.76 1.33
C GLY A 7 -31.71 -10.31 1.22
N CYS A 8 -30.69 -9.94 1.99
CA CYS A 8 -29.93 -8.72 1.79
C CYS A 8 -29.17 -8.87 0.46
N GLN A 9 -29.91 -8.77 -0.65
CA GLN A 9 -29.33 -8.52 -1.96
C GLN A 9 -28.68 -7.16 -1.87
N ASN A 10 -27.35 -7.15 -1.95
CA ASN A 10 -26.57 -5.94 -1.84
C ASN A 10 -26.72 -5.14 -3.14
N LYS A 11 -27.86 -4.44 -3.29
CA LYS A 11 -28.30 -3.81 -4.54
C LYS A 11 -27.21 -2.96 -5.20
N GLY A 12 -26.41 -2.24 -4.41
CA GLY A 12 -25.31 -1.42 -4.95
C GLY A 12 -24.20 -2.22 -5.64
N ILE A 13 -23.81 -3.38 -5.08
CA ILE A 13 -22.80 -4.24 -5.71
C ILE A 13 -23.35 -4.87 -7.00
N ASP A 14 -24.60 -5.30 -6.97
CA ASP A 14 -25.28 -5.87 -8.14
C ASP A 14 -25.40 -4.82 -9.26
N GLU A 15 -25.76 -3.59 -8.91
CA GLU A 15 -25.84 -2.44 -9.83
C GLU A 15 -24.48 -2.12 -10.45
N LEU A 16 -23.41 -1.95 -9.64
CA LEU A 16 -22.06 -1.70 -10.16
C LEU A 16 -21.57 -2.84 -11.08
N THR A 17 -21.80 -4.08 -10.67
CA THR A 17 -21.46 -5.26 -11.49
C THR A 17 -22.21 -5.23 -12.82
N GLN A 18 -23.49 -4.85 -12.82
CA GLN A 18 -24.28 -4.74 -14.04
C GLN A 18 -23.83 -3.57 -14.93
N ILE A 19 -23.40 -2.45 -14.35
CA ILE A 19 -22.78 -1.34 -15.08
C ILE A 19 -21.53 -1.85 -15.80
N ILE A 20 -20.61 -2.51 -15.10
CA ILE A 20 -19.38 -3.06 -15.69
C ILE A 20 -19.69 -4.02 -16.84
N ARG A 21 -20.64 -4.94 -16.64
CA ARG A 21 -21.09 -5.87 -17.71
C ARG A 21 -21.63 -5.14 -18.93
N THR A 22 -22.35 -4.04 -18.70
CA THR A 22 -22.90 -3.22 -19.78
C THR A 22 -21.78 -2.49 -20.53
N LEU A 23 -20.83 -1.89 -19.81
CA LEU A 23 -19.65 -1.23 -20.38
C LEU A 23 -18.79 -2.20 -21.20
N ARG A 24 -18.67 -3.46 -20.77
CA ARG A 24 -17.91 -4.51 -21.46
C ARG A 24 -18.71 -5.28 -22.51
N GLY A 25 -20.01 -5.04 -22.60
CA GLY A 25 -20.91 -5.69 -23.56
C GLY A 25 -20.55 -5.35 -25.01
N LYS A 26 -21.18 -6.04 -25.97
CA LYS A 26 -20.90 -5.86 -27.41
C LYS A 26 -21.04 -4.41 -27.87
N ASP A 27 -22.05 -3.72 -27.35
CA ASP A 27 -22.38 -2.32 -27.65
C ASP A 27 -21.88 -1.36 -26.55
N GLY A 28 -21.01 -1.85 -25.67
CA GLY A 28 -20.40 -1.08 -24.58
C GLY A 28 -19.23 -0.22 -25.02
N CYS A 29 -18.56 0.39 -24.03
CA CYS A 29 -17.46 1.32 -24.24
C CYS A 29 -16.23 0.62 -24.87
N PRO A 30 -15.67 1.14 -25.98
CA PRO A 30 -14.50 0.55 -26.62
C PRO A 30 -13.24 0.49 -25.75
N TRP A 31 -13.11 1.40 -24.78
CA TRP A 31 -11.98 1.40 -23.84
C TRP A 31 -12.14 0.29 -22.80
N ASP A 32 -13.31 0.21 -22.16
CA ASP A 32 -13.61 -0.80 -21.13
C ASP A 32 -13.45 -2.22 -21.69
N ARG A 33 -13.99 -2.47 -22.89
CA ARG A 33 -13.88 -3.77 -23.56
C ARG A 33 -12.45 -4.24 -23.82
N LYS A 34 -11.50 -3.31 -23.97
CA LYS A 34 -10.08 -3.63 -24.24
C LYS A 34 -9.27 -3.91 -22.98
N GLN A 35 -9.82 -3.60 -21.80
CA GLN A 35 -9.10 -3.77 -20.55
C GLN A 35 -8.82 -5.24 -20.25
N THR A 36 -7.68 -5.47 -19.60
CA THR A 36 -7.22 -6.78 -19.14
C THR A 36 -6.89 -6.70 -17.64
N PRO A 37 -6.73 -7.83 -16.93
CA PRO A 37 -6.30 -7.78 -15.53
C PRO A 37 -5.00 -6.97 -15.34
N GLU A 38 -4.08 -7.05 -16.31
CA GLU A 38 -2.79 -6.35 -16.36
C GLU A 38 -2.91 -4.83 -16.54
N SER A 39 -4.00 -4.33 -17.14
CA SER A 39 -4.26 -2.89 -17.19
C SER A 39 -5.05 -2.42 -15.97
N MET A 40 -6.03 -3.21 -15.52
CA MET A 40 -6.89 -2.82 -14.40
C MET A 40 -6.18 -2.80 -13.04
N TRP A 41 -5.14 -3.61 -12.81
CA TRP A 41 -4.39 -3.48 -11.55
C TRP A 41 -3.63 -2.15 -11.44
N LYS A 42 -3.32 -1.50 -12.57
CA LYS A 42 -2.68 -0.18 -12.58
C LYS A 42 -3.66 0.90 -12.14
N CYS A 43 -4.87 0.88 -12.69
CA CYS A 43 -5.95 1.76 -12.22
C CYS A 43 -6.25 1.51 -10.74
N LEU A 44 -6.33 0.24 -10.32
CA LEU A 44 -6.53 -0.09 -8.90
C LEU A 44 -5.45 0.50 -7.99
N ILE A 45 -4.18 0.50 -8.39
CA ILE A 45 -3.15 1.05 -7.53
C ILE A 45 -3.27 2.58 -7.45
N GLU A 46 -3.66 3.25 -8.53
CA GLU A 46 -3.93 4.69 -8.56
C GLU A 46 -5.05 5.04 -7.56
N GLU A 47 -6.24 4.43 -7.66
CA GLU A 47 -7.36 4.72 -6.71
C GLU A 47 -7.00 4.38 -5.25
N VAL A 48 -6.14 3.39 -5.03
CA VAL A 48 -5.68 3.07 -3.67
C VAL A 48 -4.82 4.20 -3.10
N TYR A 49 -4.01 4.87 -3.91
CA TYR A 49 -3.23 6.02 -3.45
C TYR A 49 -4.13 7.25 -3.24
N GLU A 50 -5.13 7.47 -4.08
CA GLU A 50 -6.12 8.55 -3.88
C GLU A 50 -6.95 8.32 -2.60
N LEU A 51 -7.41 7.08 -2.37
CA LEU A 51 -8.06 6.71 -1.11
C LEU A 51 -7.15 6.93 0.11
N LEU A 52 -5.86 6.58 0.00
CA LEU A 52 -4.89 6.80 1.07
C LEU A 52 -4.73 8.30 1.35
N GLU A 53 -4.64 9.14 0.33
CA GLU A 53 -4.55 10.61 0.44
C GLU A 53 -5.79 11.17 1.16
N ALA A 54 -7.00 10.80 0.74
CA ALA A 54 -8.24 11.27 1.35
C ALA A 54 -8.34 10.90 2.84
N ILE A 55 -8.00 9.65 3.22
CA ILE A 55 -7.95 9.21 4.62
C ILE A 55 -6.96 10.07 5.42
N GLU A 56 -5.82 10.35 4.81
CA GLU A 56 -4.71 11.05 5.42
C GLU A 56 -4.96 12.54 5.64
N GLU A 57 -5.74 13.17 4.76
CA GLU A 57 -6.18 14.56 4.86
C GLU A 57 -7.43 14.72 5.74
N GLY A 58 -8.10 13.61 6.08
CA GLY A 58 -9.36 13.63 6.81
C GLY A 58 -10.53 14.13 5.97
N ASP A 59 -10.43 13.99 4.63
CA ASP A 59 -11.48 14.33 3.68
C ASP A 59 -12.52 13.20 3.62
N GLU A 60 -13.57 13.31 4.43
CA GLU A 60 -14.62 12.28 4.51
C GLU A 60 -15.34 12.07 3.17
N ASP A 61 -15.53 13.13 2.38
CA ASP A 61 -16.21 13.05 1.07
C ASP A 61 -15.29 12.34 0.06
N GLY A 62 -14.02 12.71 0.00
CA GLY A 62 -13.00 12.02 -0.79
C GLY A 62 -12.87 10.54 -0.42
N VAL A 63 -12.85 10.20 0.89
CA VAL A 63 -12.80 8.79 1.32
C VAL A 63 -14.01 8.01 0.81
N CYS A 64 -15.20 8.61 0.78
CA CYS A 64 -16.39 7.98 0.26
C CYS A 64 -16.30 7.73 -1.26
N GLU A 65 -15.82 8.72 -2.02
CA GLU A 65 -15.61 8.64 -3.47
C GLU A 65 -14.60 7.54 -3.81
N GLU A 66 -13.39 7.63 -3.27
CA GLU A 66 -12.28 6.73 -3.59
C GLU A 66 -12.53 5.29 -3.12
N THR A 67 -13.30 5.10 -2.03
CA THR A 67 -13.73 3.76 -1.63
C THR A 67 -14.63 3.12 -2.70
N GLY A 68 -15.48 3.93 -3.34
CA GLY A 68 -16.31 3.50 -4.46
C GLY A 68 -15.48 3.12 -5.69
N ASP A 69 -14.46 3.91 -6.01
CA ASP A 69 -13.60 3.69 -7.17
C ASP A 69 -12.71 2.45 -6.98
N VAL A 70 -12.08 2.28 -5.81
CA VAL A 70 -11.39 1.04 -5.46
C VAL A 70 -12.32 -0.18 -5.60
N LEU A 71 -13.57 -0.07 -5.12
CA LEU A 71 -14.55 -1.15 -5.26
C LEU A 71 -14.90 -1.43 -6.73
N PHE A 72 -15.10 -0.39 -7.55
CA PHE A 72 -15.34 -0.51 -8.99
C PHE A 72 -14.20 -1.26 -9.68
N GLN A 73 -12.94 -0.87 -9.42
CA GLN A 73 -11.77 -1.53 -10.01
C GLN A 73 -11.69 -3.03 -9.60
N LEU A 74 -11.98 -3.36 -8.34
CA LEU A 74 -12.03 -4.75 -7.85
C LEU A 74 -13.12 -5.57 -8.53
N LEU A 75 -14.33 -5.01 -8.70
CA LEU A 75 -15.44 -5.65 -9.40
C LEU A 75 -15.12 -5.84 -10.88
N PHE A 76 -14.44 -4.88 -11.51
CA PHE A 76 -14.01 -4.97 -12.90
C PHE A 76 -12.98 -6.10 -13.10
N ILE A 77 -12.02 -6.23 -12.19
CA ILE A 77 -11.07 -7.36 -12.22
C ILE A 77 -11.81 -8.68 -12.04
N ALA A 78 -12.76 -8.79 -11.11
CA ALA A 78 -13.55 -10.00 -10.94
C ALA A 78 -14.39 -10.35 -12.18
N GLU A 79 -14.95 -9.34 -12.86
CA GLU A 79 -15.66 -9.48 -14.13
C GLU A 79 -14.78 -10.13 -15.21
N LEU A 80 -13.54 -9.63 -15.36
CA LEU A 80 -12.55 -10.16 -16.31
C LEU A 80 -12.21 -11.63 -16.04
N TYR A 81 -12.14 -12.05 -14.78
CA TYR A 81 -11.94 -13.46 -14.43
C TYR A 81 -13.20 -14.31 -14.63
N ARG A 82 -14.40 -13.73 -14.48
CA ARG A 82 -15.64 -14.43 -14.81
C ARG A 82 -15.75 -14.69 -16.31
N GLU A 83 -15.40 -13.71 -17.15
CA GLU A 83 -15.38 -13.87 -18.62
C GLU A 83 -14.45 -15.01 -19.06
N LYS A 84 -13.38 -15.27 -18.29
CA LYS A 84 -12.47 -16.41 -18.50
C LYS A 84 -12.98 -17.73 -17.91
N GLY A 85 -14.19 -17.76 -17.33
CA GLY A 85 -14.76 -18.93 -16.65
C GLY A 85 -14.00 -19.34 -15.39
N SER A 86 -13.21 -18.44 -14.77
CA SER A 86 -12.36 -18.77 -13.62
C SER A 86 -13.11 -18.66 -12.29
N PHE A 87 -13.54 -17.46 -11.92
CA PHE A 87 -14.35 -17.21 -10.73
C PHE A 87 -15.20 -15.94 -10.91
N ASP A 88 -16.22 -15.75 -10.08
CA ASP A 88 -16.97 -14.50 -9.98
C ASP A 88 -16.82 -13.82 -8.61
N ILE A 89 -17.28 -12.56 -8.52
CA ILE A 89 -17.17 -11.79 -7.28
C ILE A 89 -17.86 -12.50 -6.10
N SER A 90 -18.99 -13.17 -6.31
CA SER A 90 -19.73 -13.88 -5.27
C SER A 90 -18.91 -15.02 -4.66
N GLN A 91 -18.17 -15.78 -5.49
CA GLN A 91 -17.24 -16.80 -5.02
C GLN A 91 -16.09 -16.21 -4.20
N SER A 92 -15.54 -15.08 -4.62
CA SER A 92 -14.49 -14.36 -3.88
C SER A 92 -15.00 -13.89 -2.50
N MET A 93 -16.18 -13.25 -2.47
CA MET A 93 -16.84 -12.77 -1.25
C MET A 93 -17.16 -13.92 -0.28
N ALA A 94 -17.70 -15.03 -0.78
CA ALA A 94 -17.98 -16.21 0.04
C ALA A 94 -16.68 -16.81 0.64
N ALA A 95 -15.61 -16.87 -0.16
CA ALA A 95 -14.32 -17.36 0.29
C ALA A 95 -13.70 -16.48 1.40
N ILE A 96 -13.73 -15.16 1.25
CA ILE A 96 -13.21 -14.24 2.30
C ILE A 96 -14.10 -14.25 3.53
N ALA A 97 -15.43 -14.30 3.41
CA ALA A 97 -16.35 -14.40 4.54
C ALA A 97 -16.09 -15.67 5.38
N ALA A 98 -16.04 -16.84 4.74
CA ALA A 98 -15.74 -18.09 5.42
C ALA A 98 -14.37 -18.07 6.10
N LYS A 99 -13.37 -17.45 5.45
CA LYS A 99 -12.02 -17.27 6.00
C LYS A 99 -12.01 -16.32 7.20
N MET A 100 -12.75 -15.21 7.16
CA MET A 100 -12.84 -14.27 8.27
C MET A 100 -13.56 -14.88 9.47
N VAL A 101 -14.67 -15.61 9.27
CA VAL A 101 -15.35 -16.34 10.35
C VAL A 101 -14.42 -17.36 11.01
N ARG A 102 -13.73 -18.18 10.21
CA ARG A 102 -12.78 -19.18 10.73
C ARG A 102 -11.62 -18.56 11.52
N ARG A 103 -11.12 -17.40 11.09
CA ARG A 103 -10.00 -16.71 11.73
C ARG A 103 -10.39 -15.89 12.97
N HIS A 104 -11.69 -15.72 13.24
CA HIS A 104 -12.19 -15.00 14.41
C HIS A 104 -13.08 -15.90 15.30
N PRO A 105 -12.57 -17.05 15.79
CA PRO A 105 -13.36 -17.96 16.63
C PRO A 105 -13.78 -17.33 17.97
N HIS A 106 -13.10 -16.26 18.40
CA HIS A 106 -13.47 -15.49 19.58
C HIS A 106 -14.77 -14.70 19.39
N VAL A 107 -15.03 -14.22 18.17
CA VAL A 107 -16.30 -13.56 17.81
C VAL A 107 -17.38 -14.59 17.50
N TYR A 108 -17.05 -15.60 16.68
CA TYR A 108 -18.06 -16.48 16.07
C TYR A 108 -18.23 -17.86 16.74
N ALA A 109 -17.33 -18.25 17.64
CA ALA A 109 -17.32 -19.58 18.28
C ALA A 109 -17.08 -19.54 19.81
N ARG A 110 -17.34 -18.39 20.46
CA ARG A 110 -17.21 -18.16 21.92
C ARG A 110 -15.85 -18.53 22.51
N ALA A 111 -14.78 -18.43 21.73
CA ALA A 111 -13.45 -18.62 22.28
C ALA A 111 -13.03 -17.39 23.10
N THR A 112 -12.50 -17.59 24.31
CA THR A 112 -11.93 -16.50 25.11
C THR A 112 -10.59 -16.05 24.55
N LEU A 113 -10.37 -14.74 24.55
CA LEU A 113 -9.08 -14.10 24.32
C LEU A 113 -8.85 -13.11 25.46
N GLU A 114 -7.66 -13.12 26.04
CA GLU A 114 -7.33 -12.26 27.18
C GLU A 114 -6.56 -11.01 26.75
N ASN A 115 -5.86 -11.06 25.61
CA ASN A 115 -5.08 -9.93 25.09
C ASN A 115 -4.80 -10.04 23.58
N GLU A 116 -4.32 -8.94 22.99
CA GLU A 116 -3.98 -8.85 21.56
C GLU A 116 -2.89 -9.85 21.14
N LYS A 117 -1.92 -10.16 22.02
CA LYS A 117 -0.85 -11.11 21.71
C LYS A 117 -1.40 -12.52 21.46
N GLN A 118 -2.30 -13.00 22.32
CA GLN A 118 -2.99 -14.28 22.12
C GLN A 118 -3.86 -14.30 20.85
N LEU A 119 -4.49 -13.17 20.51
CA LEU A 119 -5.26 -13.03 19.26
C LEU A 119 -4.34 -13.29 18.05
N TRP A 120 -3.17 -12.64 18.02
CA TRP A 120 -2.20 -12.76 16.93
C TRP A 120 -1.60 -14.15 16.79
N GLU A 121 -1.14 -14.75 17.90
CA GLU A 121 -0.58 -16.11 17.91
C GLU A 121 -1.58 -17.12 17.33
N ARG A 122 -2.84 -17.02 17.77
CA ARG A 122 -3.93 -17.85 17.25
C ARG A 122 -4.22 -17.60 15.78
N TRP A 123 -4.14 -16.34 15.33
CA TRP A 123 -4.34 -15.97 13.93
C TRP A 123 -3.29 -16.60 13.02
N GLU A 124 -2.01 -16.59 13.43
CA GLU A 124 -0.92 -17.22 12.68
C GLU A 124 -1.02 -18.76 12.72
N GLN A 125 -1.44 -19.35 13.84
CA GLN A 125 -1.72 -20.79 13.92
C GLN A 125 -2.79 -21.22 12.90
N ILE A 126 -3.94 -20.52 12.89
CA ILE A 126 -5.04 -20.81 11.95
C ILE A 126 -4.57 -20.63 10.49
N LYS A 127 -3.75 -19.60 10.20
CA LYS A 127 -3.15 -19.43 8.86
C LYS A 127 -2.25 -20.61 8.47
N GLY A 128 -1.46 -21.12 9.42
CA GLY A 128 -0.59 -22.28 9.21
C GLY A 128 -1.39 -23.54 8.89
N GLU A 129 -2.46 -23.79 9.64
CA GLU A 129 -3.38 -24.91 9.42
C GLU A 129 -4.10 -24.81 8.07
N GLU A 130 -4.56 -23.61 7.67
CA GLU A 130 -5.16 -23.36 6.36
C GLU A 130 -4.22 -23.71 5.20
N LYS A 131 -2.94 -23.32 5.30
CA LYS A 131 -1.95 -23.63 4.27
C LYS A 131 -1.71 -25.14 4.15
N LYS A 132 -1.58 -25.84 5.29
CA LYS A 132 -1.43 -27.30 5.34
C LYS A 132 -2.64 -28.00 4.71
N ASN A 133 -3.85 -27.59 5.06
CA ASN A 133 -5.09 -28.17 4.52
C ASN A 133 -5.26 -27.89 3.01
N ALA A 134 -4.72 -26.79 2.50
CA ALA A 134 -4.72 -26.47 1.07
C ALA A 134 -3.61 -27.20 0.27
N GLY A 135 -2.89 -28.16 0.88
CA GLY A 135 -1.80 -28.89 0.24
C GLY A 135 -0.58 -28.01 -0.09
N LYS A 136 -0.52 -26.79 0.45
CA LYS A 136 0.64 -25.92 0.29
C LYS A 136 1.70 -26.35 1.29
N ALA A 137 2.94 -26.49 0.82
CA ALA A 137 4.07 -26.76 1.69
C ALA A 137 4.07 -25.74 2.86
N ALA A 138 4.44 -26.21 4.06
CA ALA A 138 4.71 -25.30 5.16
C ALA A 138 5.73 -24.27 4.68
N ALA A 139 5.46 -22.99 4.90
CA ALA A 139 6.41 -21.94 4.60
C ALA A 139 7.71 -22.25 5.35
N ALA A 140 8.83 -22.30 4.62
CA ALA A 140 10.14 -22.56 5.20
C ALA A 140 10.62 -21.32 5.98
N SER A 141 10.16 -20.13 5.58
CA SER A 141 10.46 -18.85 6.22
C SER A 141 9.19 -18.08 6.59
N VAL A 142 9.27 -17.29 7.66
CA VAL A 142 8.24 -16.31 8.03
C VAL A 142 8.02 -15.25 6.94
N LEU A 143 9.00 -15.08 6.06
CA LEU A 143 9.00 -14.11 4.96
C LEU A 143 8.34 -14.65 3.68
N ASP A 144 8.08 -15.96 3.55
CA ASP A 144 7.47 -16.57 2.35
C ASP A 144 6.02 -16.08 2.11
N ALA A 145 5.43 -15.40 3.08
CA ALA A 145 4.10 -14.80 2.98
C ALA A 145 4.11 -13.39 2.36
N ILE A 146 5.28 -12.82 2.06
CA ILE A 146 5.42 -11.47 1.52
C ILE A 146 5.39 -11.57 -0.01
N PRO A 147 4.43 -10.92 -0.70
CA PRO A 147 4.37 -10.92 -2.16
C PRO A 147 5.65 -10.37 -2.78
N SER A 148 6.21 -11.04 -3.78
CA SER A 148 7.41 -10.60 -4.49
C SER A 148 7.18 -9.35 -5.34
N GLY A 149 5.95 -9.13 -5.84
CA GLY A 149 5.59 -7.97 -6.66
C GLY A 149 5.24 -6.71 -5.87
N MET A 150 5.43 -6.68 -4.56
CA MET A 150 5.17 -5.50 -3.73
C MET A 150 6.23 -4.41 -4.00
N PRO A 151 5.86 -3.12 -4.06
CA PRO A 151 6.83 -2.03 -4.15
C PRO A 151 7.94 -2.16 -3.08
N PRO A 152 9.23 -1.90 -3.42
CA PRO A 152 10.34 -2.19 -2.52
C PRO A 152 10.22 -1.57 -1.12
N LEU A 153 9.71 -0.34 -1.01
CA LEU A 153 9.56 0.37 0.27
C LEU A 153 8.51 -0.29 1.19
N LEU A 154 7.35 -0.63 0.63
CA LEU A 154 6.32 -1.41 1.33
C LEU A 154 6.81 -2.82 1.68
N ARG A 155 7.56 -3.45 0.76
CA ARG A 155 8.12 -4.77 0.99
C ARG A 155 9.12 -4.75 2.14
N ALA A 156 10.00 -3.76 2.20
CA ALA A 156 10.96 -3.56 3.29
C ALA A 156 10.25 -3.43 4.64
N SER A 157 9.23 -2.57 4.73
CA SER A 157 8.40 -2.41 5.93
C SER A 157 7.76 -3.74 6.36
N LYS A 158 7.20 -4.51 5.41
CA LYS A 158 6.56 -5.80 5.70
C LYS A 158 7.55 -6.90 6.10
N VAL A 159 8.75 -6.90 5.51
CA VAL A 159 9.85 -7.79 5.93
C VAL A 159 10.23 -7.50 7.37
N SER A 160 10.45 -6.22 7.69
CA SER A 160 10.75 -5.76 9.05
C SER A 160 9.67 -6.21 10.04
N GLU A 161 8.39 -5.93 9.76
CA GLU A 161 7.28 -6.38 10.61
C GLU A 161 7.27 -7.89 10.85
N LYS A 162 7.59 -8.69 9.83
CA LYS A 162 7.60 -10.15 9.94
C LYS A 162 8.80 -10.67 10.72
N ALA A 163 9.98 -10.07 10.55
CA ALA A 163 11.18 -10.40 11.31
C ALA A 163 10.99 -10.10 12.81
N VAL A 164 10.45 -8.92 13.11
CA VAL A 164 10.13 -8.48 14.48
C VAL A 164 9.15 -9.43 15.16
N ARG A 165 8.11 -9.85 14.44
CA ARG A 165 7.13 -10.83 14.95
C ARG A 165 7.76 -12.21 15.23
N ALA A 166 8.88 -12.54 14.58
CA ALA A 166 9.65 -13.75 14.88
C ALA A 166 10.65 -13.57 16.05
N GLY A 167 10.65 -12.40 16.70
CA GLY A 167 11.55 -12.08 17.82
C GLY A 167 12.83 -11.37 17.40
N PHE A 168 12.97 -10.99 16.13
CA PHE A 168 14.11 -10.22 15.63
C PHE A 168 13.72 -8.74 15.54
N ASP A 169 13.79 -8.04 16.68
CA ASP A 169 13.49 -6.61 16.79
C ASP A 169 14.63 -5.85 17.44
N TRP A 170 14.64 -4.54 17.21
CA TRP A 170 15.47 -3.56 17.91
C TRP A 170 14.93 -3.36 19.34
N SER A 171 15.80 -3.05 20.28
CA SER A 171 15.46 -2.75 21.67
C SER A 171 14.74 -1.40 21.84
N GLY A 172 14.89 -0.47 20.88
CA GLY A 172 14.22 0.82 20.92
C GLY A 172 14.60 1.75 19.76
N MET A 173 14.08 2.99 19.83
CA MET A 173 14.32 4.04 18.83
C MET A 173 15.81 4.43 18.74
N ASP A 174 16.50 4.49 19.88
CA ASP A 174 17.91 4.91 19.90
C ASP A 174 18.81 3.92 19.14
N GLU A 175 18.60 2.62 19.34
CA GLU A 175 19.38 1.57 18.65
C GLU A 175 19.19 1.61 17.13
N VAL A 176 17.96 1.79 16.64
CA VAL A 176 17.73 1.89 15.19
C VAL A 176 18.33 3.17 14.62
N LEU A 177 18.32 4.28 15.36
CA LEU A 177 18.94 5.54 14.91
C LEU A 177 20.46 5.47 14.90
N GLU A 178 21.07 4.75 15.86
CA GLU A 178 22.49 4.41 15.83
C GLU A 178 22.81 3.57 14.59
N LYS A 179 21.98 2.57 14.27
CA LYS A 179 22.16 1.79 13.04
C LYS A 179 22.05 2.67 11.79
N VAL A 180 21.13 3.64 11.73
CA VAL A 180 21.08 4.60 10.60
C VAL A 180 22.42 5.33 10.42
N GLN A 181 23.11 5.71 11.51
CA GLN A 181 24.42 6.36 11.40
C GLN A 181 25.51 5.40 10.91
N GLU A 182 25.45 4.14 11.31
CA GLU A 182 26.33 3.07 10.84
C GLU A 182 26.17 2.86 9.33
N GLU A 183 24.94 2.62 8.85
CA GLU A 183 24.64 2.42 7.42
C GLU A 183 25.02 3.66 6.57
N LEU A 184 24.84 4.87 7.11
CA LEU A 184 25.29 6.10 6.44
C LEU A 184 26.82 6.20 6.37
N SER A 185 27.54 5.61 7.31
CA SER A 185 29.00 5.56 7.31
C SER A 185 29.49 4.53 6.29
N GLU A 186 28.90 3.34 6.27
CA GLU A 186 29.18 2.29 5.27
C GLU A 186 28.90 2.78 3.85
N PHE A 187 27.78 3.47 3.62
CA PHE A 187 27.48 4.12 2.34
C PHE A 187 28.53 5.16 1.93
N ARG A 188 29.06 5.95 2.87
CA ARG A 188 30.14 6.92 2.58
C ARG A 188 31.45 6.22 2.22
N GLU A 189 31.76 5.11 2.88
CA GLU A 189 32.94 4.31 2.57
C GLU A 189 32.82 3.69 1.16
N ALA A 190 31.66 3.13 0.83
CA ALA A 190 31.38 2.60 -0.51
C ALA A 190 31.48 3.68 -1.61
N LEU A 191 31.04 4.91 -1.34
CA LEU A 191 31.23 6.03 -2.27
C LEU A 191 32.71 6.30 -2.58
N ALA A 192 33.62 6.04 -1.62
CA ALA A 192 35.05 6.22 -1.81
C ALA A 192 35.70 5.10 -2.64
N THR A 193 35.11 3.90 -2.68
CA THR A 193 35.63 2.78 -3.50
C THR A 193 35.26 2.92 -4.99
N GLY A 194 34.14 3.59 -5.29
CA GLY A 194 33.63 3.77 -6.65
C GLY A 194 32.98 2.52 -7.25
N ASN A 195 32.84 1.43 -6.47
CA ASN A 195 32.10 0.25 -6.91
C ASN A 195 30.60 0.53 -6.88
N ARG A 196 29.97 0.57 -8.06
CA ARG A 196 28.55 0.91 -8.20
C ARG A 196 27.62 -0.08 -7.51
N ASP A 197 27.98 -1.35 -7.46
CA ASP A 197 27.14 -2.38 -6.85
C ASP A 197 27.17 -2.29 -5.33
N ASP A 198 28.35 -2.04 -4.76
CA ASP A 198 28.50 -1.80 -3.31
C ASP A 198 27.75 -0.52 -2.91
N ILE A 199 27.96 0.59 -3.65
CA ILE A 199 27.25 1.86 -3.41
C ILE A 199 25.73 1.68 -3.43
N ALA A 200 25.21 0.91 -4.39
CA ALA A 200 23.77 0.66 -4.50
C ALA A 200 23.24 -0.22 -3.35
N THR A 201 24.04 -1.18 -2.89
CA THR A 201 23.72 -2.05 -1.77
C THR A 201 23.63 -1.25 -0.48
N GLU A 202 24.68 -0.50 -0.13
CA GLU A 202 24.71 0.32 1.08
C GLU A 202 23.63 1.41 1.09
N PHE A 203 23.33 2.01 -0.08
CA PHE A 203 22.19 2.92 -0.19
C PHE A 203 20.86 2.24 0.09
N GLY A 204 20.71 0.99 -0.37
CA GLY A 204 19.56 0.15 -0.07
C GLY A 204 19.41 -0.14 1.43
N ASP A 205 20.52 -0.39 2.12
CA ASP A 205 20.53 -0.67 3.56
C ASP A 205 20.22 0.57 4.40
N VAL A 206 20.68 1.76 4.00
CA VAL A 206 20.21 3.04 4.55
C VAL A 206 18.69 3.16 4.43
N MET A 207 18.14 2.91 3.23
CA MET A 207 16.70 2.98 2.99
C MET A 207 15.94 1.96 3.84
N PHE A 208 16.43 0.73 3.92
CA PHE A 208 15.84 -0.33 4.74
C PHE A 208 15.83 0.04 6.22
N THR A 209 16.92 0.58 6.75
CA THR A 209 17.01 1.00 8.15
C THR A 209 16.09 2.18 8.45
N LEU A 210 15.95 3.15 7.52
CA LEU A 210 14.95 4.22 7.63
C LEU A 210 13.50 3.68 7.65
N THR A 211 13.20 2.59 6.92
CA THR A 211 11.87 1.96 7.04
C THR A 211 11.61 1.37 8.42
N ASN A 212 12.65 0.90 9.11
CA ASN A 212 12.55 0.41 10.49
C ASN A 212 12.32 1.56 11.48
N VAL A 213 12.96 2.72 11.26
CA VAL A 213 12.66 3.94 12.02
C VAL A 213 11.19 4.33 11.86
N ALA A 214 10.68 4.35 10.62
CA ALA A 214 9.27 4.65 10.35
C ALA A 214 8.34 3.66 11.07
N ARG A 215 8.63 2.35 11.02
CA ARG A 215 7.86 1.32 11.73
C ARG A 215 7.82 1.58 13.24
N LEU A 216 8.96 1.83 13.88
CA LEU A 216 9.02 2.10 15.33
C LEU A 216 8.29 3.39 15.70
N ALA A 217 8.33 4.40 14.82
CA ALA A 217 7.58 5.64 14.97
C ALA A 217 6.08 5.51 14.64
N LYS A 218 5.62 4.32 14.20
CA LYS A 218 4.25 4.06 13.71
C LYS A 218 3.85 4.94 12.53
N ILE A 219 4.81 5.21 11.65
CA ILE A 219 4.64 5.97 10.42
C ILE A 219 4.61 4.99 9.26
N HIS A 220 3.66 5.18 8.33
CA HIS A 220 3.63 4.42 7.09
C HIS A 220 4.63 5.03 6.10
N PRO A 221 5.69 4.30 5.70
CA PRO A 221 6.82 4.90 4.99
C PRO A 221 6.46 5.40 3.58
N GLU A 222 5.55 4.70 2.89
CA GLU A 222 5.11 5.06 1.54
C GLU A 222 4.39 6.41 1.51
N THR A 223 3.43 6.61 2.41
CA THR A 223 2.64 7.84 2.44
C THR A 223 3.45 9.01 3.02
N ALA A 224 4.35 8.73 3.96
CA ALA A 224 5.31 9.73 4.43
C ALA A 224 6.22 10.25 3.30
N LEU A 225 6.69 9.36 2.43
CA LEU A 225 7.48 9.76 1.27
C LEU A 225 6.65 10.51 0.23
N ALA A 226 5.43 10.05 -0.06
CA ALA A 226 4.49 10.72 -0.96
C ALA A 226 4.26 12.18 -0.52
N ARG A 227 3.83 12.41 0.72
CA ARG A 227 3.62 13.75 1.29
C ARG A 227 4.85 14.66 1.22
N SER A 228 6.03 14.09 1.49
CA SER A 228 7.28 14.87 1.41
C SER A 228 7.58 15.28 -0.04
N THR A 229 7.28 14.40 -0.99
CA THR A 229 7.40 14.64 -2.43
C THR A 229 6.39 15.70 -2.89
N ASP A 230 5.12 15.60 -2.51
CA ASP A 230 4.09 16.58 -2.87
C ASP A 230 4.41 17.97 -2.31
N LYS A 231 4.90 18.03 -1.07
CA LYS A 231 5.37 19.27 -0.46
C LYS A 231 6.53 19.87 -1.26
N PHE A 232 7.46 19.06 -1.74
CA PHE A 232 8.54 19.52 -2.62
C PHE A 232 7.97 20.03 -3.95
N GLU A 233 7.04 19.31 -4.58
CA GLU A 233 6.40 19.72 -5.83
C GLU A 233 5.64 21.04 -5.69
N LYS A 234 4.80 21.18 -4.65
CA LYS A 234 4.05 22.41 -4.36
C LYS A 234 5.00 23.61 -4.22
N ARG A 235 6.12 23.42 -3.52
CA ARG A 235 7.18 24.44 -3.38
C ARG A 235 7.85 24.74 -4.72
N TYR A 236 8.21 23.72 -5.48
CA TYR A 236 8.87 23.88 -6.77
C TYR A 236 7.99 24.64 -7.77
N ARG A 237 6.72 24.24 -7.91
CA ARG A 237 5.75 24.92 -8.78
C ARG A 237 5.51 26.38 -8.37
N LYS A 238 5.48 26.68 -7.07
CA LYS A 238 5.36 28.06 -6.58
C LYS A 238 6.58 28.89 -6.95
N MET A 239 7.78 28.33 -6.80
CA MET A 239 9.03 28.97 -7.24
C MET A 239 9.03 29.24 -8.75
N GLU A 240 8.63 28.26 -9.57
CA GLU A 240 8.50 28.42 -11.01
C GLU A 240 7.52 29.54 -11.38
N ASN A 241 6.36 29.59 -10.71
CA ASN A 241 5.36 30.63 -10.94
C ASN A 241 5.88 32.03 -10.56
N GLU A 242 6.63 32.17 -9.47
CA GLU A 242 7.25 33.45 -9.10
C GLU A 242 8.29 33.92 -10.14
N LEU A 243 9.07 33.00 -10.71
CA LEU A 243 10.03 33.31 -11.77
C LEU A 243 9.33 33.66 -13.08
N ALA A 244 8.29 32.90 -13.45
CA ALA A 244 7.49 33.15 -14.65
C ALA A 244 6.81 34.53 -14.59
N CYS A 245 6.26 34.93 -13.44
CA CYS A 245 5.69 36.27 -13.24
C CYS A 245 6.73 37.40 -13.41
N ARG A 246 8.02 37.09 -13.23
CA ARG A 246 9.15 38.01 -13.44
C ARG A 246 9.72 37.94 -14.85
N GLY A 247 9.18 37.09 -15.73
CA GLY A 247 9.71 36.84 -17.07
C GLY A 247 11.08 36.15 -17.08
N LEU A 248 11.42 35.45 -15.99
CA LEU A 248 12.71 34.79 -15.82
C LEU A 248 12.57 33.27 -15.98
N ALA A 249 13.57 32.63 -16.58
CA ALA A 249 13.65 31.17 -16.65
C ALA A 249 14.61 30.63 -15.59
N LEU A 250 14.27 29.50 -14.98
CA LEU A 250 15.00 28.90 -13.86
C LEU A 250 16.48 28.61 -14.17
N LYS A 251 16.78 28.21 -15.41
CA LYS A 251 18.14 27.95 -15.89
C LYS A 251 19.05 29.19 -15.94
N ASP A 252 18.45 30.38 -15.98
CA ASP A 252 19.16 31.66 -16.14
C ASP A 252 19.38 32.34 -14.78
N ILE A 253 18.93 31.73 -13.68
CA ILE A 253 19.07 32.26 -12.32
C ILE A 253 20.28 31.64 -11.62
N PRO A 254 21.18 32.46 -11.02
CA PRO A 254 22.27 31.96 -10.20
C PRO A 254 21.76 31.11 -9.02
N ARG A 255 22.49 30.05 -8.69
CA ARG A 255 22.12 29.13 -7.60
C ARG A 255 21.80 29.83 -6.28
N GLY A 256 22.58 30.84 -5.89
CA GLY A 256 22.34 31.58 -4.64
C GLY A 256 21.01 32.34 -4.63
N GLU A 257 20.57 32.85 -5.79
CA GLU A 257 19.25 33.50 -5.91
C GLU A 257 18.11 32.46 -5.91
N LEU A 258 18.31 31.29 -6.50
CA LEU A 258 17.37 30.17 -6.41
C LEU A 258 17.20 29.69 -4.96
N GLU A 259 18.29 29.61 -4.19
CA GLU A 259 18.26 29.23 -2.77
C GLU A 259 17.44 30.24 -1.93
N LEU A 260 17.64 31.54 -2.14
CA LEU A 260 16.83 32.58 -1.49
C LEU A 260 15.35 32.50 -1.85
N LEU A 261 15.04 32.24 -3.13
CA LEU A 261 13.67 32.10 -3.59
C LEU A 261 13.00 30.84 -3.01
N TRP A 262 13.74 29.74 -2.96
CA TRP A 262 13.30 28.49 -2.37
C TRP A 262 13.00 28.63 -0.88
N ASP A 263 13.86 29.31 -0.13
CA ASP A 263 13.64 29.56 1.30
C ASP A 263 12.46 30.51 1.54
N LYS A 264 12.26 31.52 0.67
CA LYS A 264 11.06 32.35 0.69
C LYS A 264 9.79 31.53 0.45
N VAL A 265 9.82 30.57 -0.47
CA VAL A 265 8.68 29.69 -0.76
C VAL A 265 8.40 28.74 0.40
N LYS A 266 9.43 28.16 1.02
CA LYS A 266 9.31 27.31 2.21
C LYS A 266 8.61 28.00 3.38
N ASN A 267 8.85 29.30 3.57
CA ASN A 267 8.28 30.07 4.68
C ASN A 267 6.82 30.51 4.43
N ASN A 268 6.30 30.33 3.21
CA ASN A 268 4.97 30.78 2.80
C ASN A 268 4.02 29.61 2.44
N ILE A 269 4.35 28.39 2.87
CA ILE A 269 3.54 27.15 2.77
C ILE A 269 3.63 26.44 4.11
#